data_AF-A0A3M2T455-F1
#
_entry.id   AF-A0A3M2T455-F1
#
_cell.length_a   1.000
_cell.length_b   1.000
_cell.length_c   1.000
_cell.angle_alpha   90.00
_cell.angle_beta   90.00
_cell.angle_gamma   90.00
#
_symmetry.space_group_name_H-M   'P 1'
#
loop_
_entity.id
_entity.type
_entity.pdbx_description
1 polymer ?
#
loop_
_entity_poly.entity_id
_entity_poly.type
_entity_poly.pdbx_seq_one_letter_code
_entity_poly.pdbx_strand_id
1 'polypeptide(L)'
;MKNGWIRPVVGQPRQRRRQCEAVGSYYRCSYSAISAISRYKDEVRRVTGMLEMVLAGREWLVGDKCTYADLAFVPWQDILGLIMGEEAEREVVAEFPNVRAWMERMKARPEARRVLRMEWEAMEEMMLTG
;
A
#
# COMPACT_ATOMS: atom_id res chain seq x y z
N MET A 1 -18.05 20.90 13.24
CA MET A 1 -16.78 20.62 12.54
C MET A 1 -16.40 19.20 12.92
N LYS A 2 -16.64 18.22 12.03
CA LYS A 2 -16.49 16.78 12.33
C LYS A 2 -15.42 16.23 11.38
N ASN A 3 -14.38 15.66 11.97
CA ASN A 3 -13.17 15.18 11.31
C ASN A 3 -13.50 13.92 10.49
N GLY A 4 -13.64 14.09 9.17
CA GLY A 4 -14.22 13.12 8.25
C GLY A 4 -13.27 12.11 7.63
N TRP A 5 -12.28 11.58 8.37
CA TRP A 5 -11.23 10.74 7.76
C TRP A 5 -10.99 9.38 8.42
N ILE A 6 -11.54 9.14 9.60
CA ILE A 6 -11.84 7.77 10.00
C ILE A 6 -13.13 7.45 9.26
N ARG A 7 -13.04 6.81 8.09
CA ARG A 7 -14.21 6.07 7.60
C ARG A 7 -14.60 5.20 8.78
N PRO A 8 -15.82 5.30 9.31
CA PRO A 8 -16.22 4.36 10.32
C PRO A 8 -15.91 3.00 9.69
N VAL A 9 -15.32 2.09 10.47
CA VAL A 9 -15.70 0.69 10.28
C VAL A 9 -17.19 0.69 10.64
N VAL A 10 -18.03 1.25 9.76
CA VAL A 10 -19.37 0.79 9.48
C VAL A 10 -19.10 -0.68 9.44
N GLY A 11 -19.55 -1.42 10.46
CA GLY A 11 -19.45 -2.87 10.44
C GLY A 11 -19.91 -3.23 9.06
N GLN A 12 -18.96 -3.60 8.18
CA GLN A 12 -19.19 -3.65 6.73
C GLN A 12 -20.44 -4.47 6.64
N PRO A 13 -21.59 -3.91 6.19
CA PRO A 13 -22.89 -4.45 6.55
C PRO A 13 -22.89 -5.86 6.04
N ARG A 14 -22.65 -6.86 6.92
CA ARG A 14 -21.94 -8.13 6.61
C ARG A 14 -22.05 -8.32 5.11
N GLN A 15 -21.06 -7.88 4.33
CA GLN A 15 -21.27 -7.68 2.89
C GLN A 15 -21.32 -9.03 2.16
N ARG A 16 -21.77 -10.09 2.85
CA ARG A 16 -22.46 -11.26 2.32
C ARG A 16 -23.81 -10.82 1.76
N ARG A 17 -23.81 -9.99 0.71
CA ARG A 17 -24.91 -10.13 -0.27
C ARG A 17 -24.76 -11.55 -0.79
N ARG A 18 -25.62 -12.46 -0.31
CA ARG A 18 -25.79 -13.76 -0.95
C ARG A 18 -26.31 -13.45 -2.34
N GLN A 19 -25.43 -13.39 -3.34
CA GLN A 19 -25.86 -13.54 -4.72
C GLN A 19 -26.17 -15.03 -4.90
N CYS A 20 -27.35 -15.40 -4.41
CA CYS A 20 -27.99 -16.64 -4.76
C CYS A 20 -28.67 -16.39 -6.09
N GLU A 21 -28.04 -16.81 -7.17
CA GLU A 21 -28.71 -16.88 -8.46
C GLU A 21 -29.43 -18.23 -8.54
N ALA A 22 -30.72 -18.20 -8.88
CA ALA A 22 -31.46 -19.41 -9.16
C ALA A 22 -31.00 -19.95 -10.52
N VAL A 23 -30.38 -21.13 -10.54
CA VAL A 23 -30.03 -21.84 -11.77
C VAL A 23 -30.94 -23.07 -11.84
N GLY A 24 -32.10 -22.89 -12.47
CA GLY A 24 -33.15 -23.92 -12.49
C GLY A 24 -33.73 -24.16 -11.10
N SER A 25 -33.76 -25.43 -10.64
CA SER A 25 -34.32 -25.82 -9.34
C SER A 25 -33.35 -25.68 -8.16
N TYR A 26 -32.10 -25.28 -8.40
CA TYR A 26 -31.08 -25.14 -7.35
C TYR A 26 -30.58 -23.69 -7.25
N TYR A 27 -30.31 -23.25 -6.02
CA TYR A 27 -29.65 -21.98 -5.76
C TYR A 27 -28.14 -22.16 -5.86
N ARG A 28 -27.50 -21.50 -6.83
CA ARG A 28 -26.05 -21.38 -6.87
C ARG A 28 -25.67 -20.19 -5.98
N CYS A 29 -25.05 -20.47 -4.85
CA CYS A 29 -24.36 -19.44 -4.09
C CYS A 29 -22.98 -19.27 -4.72
N SER A 30 -22.84 -18.34 -5.67
CA SER A 30 -21.51 -17.98 -6.15
C SER A 30 -20.81 -17.22 -5.02
N TYR A 31 -19.87 -17.89 -4.35
CA TYR A 31 -18.87 -17.14 -3.60
C TYR A 31 -18.01 -16.48 -4.68
N SER A 32 -18.22 -15.19 -4.98
CA SER A 32 -17.15 -14.42 -5.61
C SER A 32 -16.06 -14.29 -4.55
N ALA A 33 -15.22 -15.31 -4.43
CA ALA A 33 -14.04 -15.21 -3.61
C ALA A 33 -13.26 -14.03 -4.20
N ILE A 34 -13.20 -12.91 -3.47
CA ILE A 34 -12.29 -11.82 -3.80
C ILE A 34 -10.92 -12.48 -3.94
N SER A 35 -10.30 -12.34 -5.11
CA SER A 35 -8.98 -12.92 -5.34
C SER A 35 -8.05 -12.51 -4.20
N ALA A 36 -7.25 -13.45 -3.70
CA ALA A 36 -6.25 -13.16 -2.68
C ALA A 36 -5.38 -11.96 -3.09
N ILE A 37 -5.08 -11.83 -4.39
CA ILE A 37 -4.36 -10.70 -4.99
C ILE A 37 -5.10 -9.39 -4.74
N SER A 38 -6.39 -9.31 -5.06
CA SER A 38 -7.19 -8.09 -4.84
C SER A 38 -7.22 -7.70 -3.36
N ARG A 39 -7.39 -8.68 -2.47
CA ARG A 39 -7.42 -8.43 -1.02
C ARG A 39 -6.11 -7.83 -0.52
N TYR A 40 -4.96 -8.33 -0.98
CA TYR A 40 -3.67 -7.82 -0.55
C TYR A 40 -3.32 -6.48 -1.21
N LYS A 41 -3.74 -6.24 -2.46
CA LYS A 41 -3.64 -4.90 -3.08
C LYS A 41 -4.41 -3.84 -2.28
N ASP A 42 -5.61 -4.16 -1.83
CA ASP A 42 -6.40 -3.25 -0.99
C ASP A 42 -5.75 -3.00 0.37
N GLU A 43 -5.11 -4.02 0.95
CA GLU A 43 -4.38 -3.89 2.21
C GLU A 43 -3.14 -3.01 2.08
N VAL A 44 -2.40 -3.14 0.98
CA VAL A 44 -1.26 -2.24 0.66
C VAL A 44 -1.74 -0.79 0.60
N ARG A 45 -2.82 -0.51 -0.13
CA ARG A 45 -3.43 0.83 -0.18
C ARG A 45 -3.85 1.33 1.21
N ARG A 46 -4.42 0.46 2.04
CA ARG A 46 -4.83 0.79 3.42
C ARG A 46 -3.63 1.19 4.29
N VAL A 47 -2.52 0.46 4.20
CA VAL A 47 -1.29 0.75 4.95
C VAL A 47 -0.64 2.05 4.45
N THR A 48 -0.58 2.28 3.14
CA THR A 48 -0.07 3.55 2.60
C THR A 48 -0.94 4.73 3.02
N GLY A 49 -2.26 4.58 3.06
CA GLY A 49 -3.16 5.59 3.61
C GLY A 49 -2.95 5.87 5.11
N MET A 50 -2.55 4.88 5.90
CA MET A 50 -2.16 5.11 7.29
C MET A 50 -0.88 5.95 7.37
N LEU A 51 0.13 5.67 6.55
CA LEU A 51 1.36 6.46 6.50
C LEU A 51 1.06 7.92 6.09
N GLU A 52 0.19 8.12 5.10
CA GLU A 52 -0.26 9.45 4.68
C GLU A 52 -0.84 10.25 5.86
N MET A 53 -1.71 9.63 6.67
CA MET A 53 -2.27 10.30 7.85
C MET A 53 -1.22 10.60 8.91
N VAL A 54 -0.26 9.71 9.14
CA VAL A 54 0.81 9.93 10.14
C VAL A 54 1.75 11.06 9.69
N LEU A 55 2.04 11.14 8.40
CA LEU A 55 2.88 12.15 7.78
C LEU A 55 2.15 13.49 7.55
N ALA A 56 0.85 13.56 7.83
CA ALA A 56 0.10 14.80 7.76
C ALA A 56 0.66 15.80 8.79
N GLY A 57 1.36 16.82 8.30
CA GLY A 57 2.01 17.83 9.13
C GLY A 57 3.28 17.36 9.83
N ARG A 58 3.88 16.23 9.40
CA ARG A 58 5.16 15.72 9.92
C ARG A 58 6.11 15.39 8.79
N GLU A 59 7.40 15.53 9.06
CA GLU A 59 8.42 15.16 8.07
C GLU A 59 8.82 13.69 8.14
N TRP A 60 8.76 13.12 9.34
CA TRP A 60 9.20 11.77 9.69
C TRP A 60 8.11 11.03 10.46
N LEU A 61 8.17 9.69 10.47
CA LEU A 61 7.16 8.88 11.14
C LEU A 61 7.16 9.07 12.67
N VAL A 62 8.33 9.34 13.26
CA VAL A 62 8.49 9.46 14.71
C VAL A 62 9.28 10.72 15.07
N GLY A 63 8.62 11.69 15.71
CA GLY A 63 9.23 12.94 16.14
C GLY A 63 9.73 13.79 14.96
N ASP A 64 10.81 14.51 15.17
CA ASP A 64 11.33 15.52 14.24
C ASP A 64 12.59 15.08 13.49
N LYS A 65 12.90 13.77 13.50
CA LYS A 65 14.06 13.22 12.80
C LYS A 65 13.74 11.86 12.20
N CYS A 66 14.48 11.51 11.15
CA CYS A 66 14.47 10.16 10.61
C CYS A 66 14.94 9.16 11.66
N THR A 67 14.14 8.12 11.87
CA THR A 67 14.43 7.05 12.82
C THR A 67 14.43 5.69 12.13
N TYR A 68 14.70 4.64 12.89
CA TYR A 68 14.56 3.27 12.41
C TYR A 68 13.17 2.97 11.83
N ALA A 69 12.11 3.60 12.34
CA ALA A 69 10.76 3.42 11.82
C ALA A 69 10.69 3.79 10.33
N ASP A 70 11.27 4.93 9.94
CA ASP A 70 11.29 5.36 8.54
C ASP A 70 12.05 4.35 7.68
N LEU A 71 13.25 3.96 8.11
CA LEU A 71 14.11 3.01 7.38
C LEU A 71 13.45 1.64 7.18
N ALA A 72 12.64 1.17 8.13
CA ALA A 72 11.95 -0.11 8.03
C ALA A 72 10.82 -0.12 6.98
N PHE A 73 10.19 1.03 6.72
CA PHE A 73 9.07 1.13 5.76
C PHE A 73 9.51 1.48 4.34
N VAL A 74 10.65 2.16 4.17
CA VAL A 74 11.11 2.65 2.86
C VAL A 74 11.25 1.55 1.80
N PRO A 75 11.90 0.39 2.06
CA PRO A 75 12.06 -0.64 1.03
C PRO A 75 10.72 -1.18 0.52
N TRP A 76 9.73 -1.35 1.41
CA TRP A 76 8.38 -1.81 1.03
C TRP A 76 7.63 -0.78 0.18
N GLN A 77 7.87 0.50 0.41
CA GLN A 77 7.25 1.57 -0.36
C GLN A 77 7.94 1.77 -1.72
N ASP A 78 9.24 1.44 -1.83
CA ASP A 78 10.00 1.54 -3.08
C ASP A 78 9.61 0.45 -4.10
N ILE A 79 9.20 -0.74 -3.62
CA ILE A 79 8.81 -1.86 -4.49
C ILE A 79 7.30 -1.90 -4.80
N LEU A 80 6.54 -0.84 -4.50
CA LEU A 80 5.09 -0.82 -4.73
C LEU A 80 4.71 -1.10 -6.19
N GLY A 81 5.46 -0.55 -7.15
CA GLY A 81 5.29 -0.81 -8.57
C GLY A 81 5.35 -2.28 -8.94
N LEU A 82 6.28 -3.02 -8.33
CA LEU A 82 6.45 -4.46 -8.57
C LEU A 82 5.26 -5.28 -8.01
N ILE A 83 4.71 -4.86 -6.86
CA ILE A 83 3.62 -5.59 -6.18
C ILE A 83 2.25 -5.29 -6.80
N MET A 84 1.97 -4.02 -7.10
CA MET A 84 0.64 -3.58 -7.54
C MET A 84 0.52 -3.43 -9.06
N GLY A 85 1.64 -3.30 -9.77
CA GLY A 85 1.74 -2.90 -11.16
C GLY A 85 1.96 -1.38 -11.30
N GLU A 86 2.71 -0.96 -12.32
CA GLU A 86 3.09 0.45 -12.51
C GLU A 86 1.91 1.42 -12.56
N GLU A 87 0.78 1.02 -13.17
CA GLU A 87 -0.40 1.89 -13.27
C GLU A 87 -1.02 2.13 -11.87
N ALA A 88 -1.16 1.07 -11.08
CA ALA A 88 -1.68 1.17 -9.72
C ALA A 88 -0.72 1.92 -8.77
N GLU A 89 0.60 1.82 -9.00
CA GLU A 89 1.56 2.65 -8.28
C GLU A 89 1.39 4.12 -8.61
N ARG A 90 1.25 4.50 -9.88
CA ARG A 90 1.04 5.91 -10.27
C ARG A 90 -0.22 6.49 -9.63
N GLU A 91 -1.29 5.71 -9.55
CA GLU A 91 -2.52 6.10 -8.83
C GLU A 91 -2.23 6.34 -7.34
N VAL A 92 -1.58 5.39 -6.67
CA VAL A 92 -1.26 5.47 -5.23
C VAL A 92 -0.32 6.63 -4.93
N VAL A 93 0.70 6.86 -5.75
CA VAL A 93 1.63 7.98 -5.61
C VAL A 93 0.92 9.33 -5.83
N ALA A 94 -0.11 9.37 -6.67
CA ALA A 94 -0.95 10.56 -6.85
C ALA A 94 -1.88 10.80 -5.65
N GLU A 95 -2.46 9.73 -5.08
CA GLU A 95 -3.38 9.78 -3.94
C GLU A 95 -2.71 10.15 -2.61
N PHE A 96 -1.42 9.80 -2.43
CA PHE A 96 -0.70 9.97 -1.16
C PHE A 96 0.50 10.94 -1.27
N PRO A 97 0.24 12.27 -1.34
CA PRO A 97 1.28 13.27 -1.55
C PRO A 97 2.27 13.40 -0.38
N ASN A 98 1.85 13.18 0.88
CA ASN A 98 2.77 13.24 2.01
C ASN A 98 3.72 12.04 2.05
N VAL A 99 3.22 10.83 1.72
CA VAL A 99 4.06 9.64 1.53
C VAL A 99 5.07 9.87 0.41
N ARG A 100 4.64 10.43 -0.72
CA ARG A 100 5.54 10.80 -1.83
C ARG A 100 6.63 11.75 -1.36
N ALA A 101 6.27 12.84 -0.68
CA ALA A 101 7.25 13.80 -0.17
C ALA A 101 8.25 13.18 0.82
N TRP A 102 7.78 12.27 1.68
CA TRP A 102 8.63 11.52 2.61
C TRP A 102 9.59 10.56 1.88
N MET A 103 9.11 9.85 0.85
CA MET A 103 9.97 8.99 0.01
C MET A 103 11.03 9.79 -0.73
N GLU A 104 10.69 10.94 -1.30
CA GLU A 104 11.65 11.84 -1.94
C GLU A 104 12.72 12.34 -0.96
N ARG A 105 12.32 12.74 0.26
CA ARG A 105 13.26 13.09 1.32
C ARG A 105 14.18 11.92 1.69
N MET A 106 13.67 10.70 1.73
CA MET A 106 14.47 9.51 2.00
C MET A 106 15.46 9.22 0.87
N LYS A 107 15.03 9.29 -0.40
CA LYS A 107 15.88 9.10 -1.57
C LYS A 107 16.93 10.22 -1.76
N ALA A 108 16.68 11.40 -1.22
CA ALA A 108 17.67 12.48 -1.20
C ALA A 108 18.86 12.19 -0.25
N ARG A 109 18.71 11.27 0.72
CA ARG A 109 19.78 10.93 1.66
C ARG A 109 20.82 10.03 0.99
N PRO A 110 22.13 10.36 1.03
CA PRO A 110 23.16 9.59 0.33
C PRO A 110 23.18 8.11 0.69
N GLU A 111 23.03 7.78 1.97
CA GLU A 111 23.13 6.42 2.50
C GLU A 111 21.91 5.58 2.13
N ALA A 112 20.71 6.14 2.26
CA ALA A 112 19.47 5.47 1.88
C ALA A 112 19.42 5.21 0.37
N ARG A 113 19.80 6.21 -0.44
CA ARG A 113 19.92 6.04 -1.90
C ARG A 113 20.92 4.97 -2.30
N ARG A 114 22.05 4.87 -1.58
CA ARG A 114 23.04 3.83 -1.83
C ARG A 114 22.47 2.44 -1.54
N VAL A 115 21.80 2.27 -0.40
CA VAL A 115 21.20 0.98 -0.02
C VAL A 115 20.09 0.57 -0.99
N LEU A 116 19.15 1.46 -1.31
CA LEU A 116 18.07 1.16 -2.26
C LEU A 116 18.61 0.77 -3.64
N ARG A 117 19.68 1.41 -4.10
CA ARG A 117 20.36 1.01 -5.33
C ARG A 117 20.94 -0.40 -5.23
N MET A 118 21.65 -0.71 -4.15
CA MET A 118 22.21 -2.04 -3.94
C MET A 118 21.14 -3.13 -3.86
N GLU A 119 20.00 -2.81 -3.22
CA GLU A 119 18.84 -3.70 -3.17
C GLU A 119 18.29 -3.98 -4.57
N TRP A 120 18.13 -2.94 -5.40
CA TRP A 120 17.66 -3.10 -6.78
C TRP A 120 18.65 -3.87 -7.65
N GLU A 121 19.95 -3.57 -7.57
CA GLU A 121 21.02 -4.30 -8.27
C GLU A 121 21.01 -5.80 -7.89
N ALA A 122 20.88 -6.12 -6.60
CA ALA A 122 20.78 -7.49 -6.12
C ALA A 122 19.49 -8.18 -6.61
N MET A 123 18.37 -7.47 -6.66
CA MET A 123 17.12 -8.00 -7.21
C MET A 123 17.24 -8.28 -8.71
N GLU A 124 17.85 -7.39 -9.48
CA GLU A 124 18.10 -7.60 -10.92
C GLU A 124 18.99 -8.82 -11.15
N GLU A 125 20.07 -8.97 -10.38
CA GLU A 125 20.93 -10.15 -10.44
C GLU A 125 20.16 -11.44 -10.15
N MET A 126 19.31 -11.46 -9.12
CA MET A 126 18.46 -12.61 -8.79
C MET A 126 17.45 -12.93 -9.89
N MET A 127 16.88 -11.92 -10.55
CA MET A 127 15.92 -12.14 -11.65
C MET A 127 16.59 -12.68 -12.91
N LEU A 128 17.86 -12.36 -13.15
CA LEU A 128 18.62 -12.82 -14.33
C LEU A 128 19.24 -14.21 -14.15
N THR A 129 19.41 -14.67 -12.92
CA THR A 129 20.04 -15.95 -12.58
C THR A 129 19.05 -17.09 -12.32
N GLY A 130 17.74 -16.82 -12.47
CA GLY A 130 16.64 -17.78 -12.28
C GLY A 130 16.12 -18.44 -13.56
#